data_AF-A0A1G1DP36-F1
#
_entry.id   AF-A0A1G1DP36-F1
#
_cell.length_a   1.000
_cell.length_b   1.000
_cell.length_c   1.000
_cell.angle_alpha   90.00
_cell.angle_beta   90.00
_cell.angle_gamma   90.00
#
_symmetry.space_group_name_H-M   'P 1'
#
loop_
_entity.id
_entity.type
_entity.pdbx_description
1 polymer ?
#
loop_
_entity_poly.entity_id
_entity_poly.type
_entity_poly.pdbx_seq_one_letter_code
_entity_poly.pdbx_strand_id
1 'polypeptide(L)'
;MFRRIQFYPFCIFLILIIISISEQAFSQTQSSHLKQGIANLKEENYEEAVEDFKKVRELNPSSSMAAYYLGIAYKKIQDYKEAKNNLKDALSLEPRVKEAVVELADVLYQLSETEEALKELELAESQGIEETPQTTFLKGLVLLKLGRGTEAIESFKKAKSLDEKLATSADYQIAIANMQEGNLQEAREILKEIVIRDPNADIAQFANQYIEAITKRIKKERPYRWTAGIQYQHDDNVILKPSDVQASAGISGESDSTGIGTLRAEYIPKLKAPYGLKAQYSLYQNMHGRLKNYDVQSHSIAFVPNYNLKGSSISLLTSYNLTRVANIDYLKTITLSPTYTFFINKTQFATGSLKYQDKKYVKAPVNANEDREGNDTNIGISWFYLLSENKGFINARYEYNRETPKGKNWQYSGNRIGFSLIYPLTLITQHLTLNLGGEGYSQSFDNTHTTFLKKRTDTTYTFNTMLSYTIYDDIDIQLQYAYIRTDSNISVYGYNKNMVTMGVEGRF
;
A
#
# COMPACT_ATOMS: atom_id res chain seq x y z
N MET A 1 -36.17 96.79 -36.53
CA MET A 1 -35.64 95.45 -36.86
C MET A 1 -35.07 94.84 -35.58
N PHE A 2 -35.35 93.56 -35.30
CA PHE A 2 -34.76 92.71 -34.24
C PHE A 2 -34.59 93.25 -32.79
N ARG A 3 -35.48 92.80 -31.89
CA ARG A 3 -35.08 92.33 -30.54
C ARG A 3 -34.74 90.84 -30.67
N ARG A 4 -33.57 90.40 -30.21
CA ARG A 4 -33.25 88.97 -29.99
C ARG A 4 -33.12 88.71 -28.49
N ILE A 5 -33.65 87.56 -28.07
CA ILE A 5 -33.95 87.23 -26.68
C ILE A 5 -32.78 86.44 -26.06
N GLN A 6 -32.22 86.93 -24.95
CA GLN A 6 -31.29 86.16 -24.12
C GLN A 6 -32.09 85.23 -23.19
N PHE A 7 -32.12 83.93 -23.47
CA PHE A 7 -32.81 82.93 -22.63
C PHE A 7 -32.02 81.65 -22.33
N TYR A 8 -30.76 81.56 -22.79
CA TYR A 8 -29.96 80.33 -22.68
C TYR A 8 -29.32 80.04 -21.31
N PRO A 9 -28.79 80.99 -20.50
CA PRO A 9 -28.06 80.63 -19.28
C PRO A 9 -28.96 80.10 -18.16
N PHE A 10 -30.22 80.57 -18.07
CA PHE A 10 -31.14 80.15 -17.02
C PHE A 10 -31.58 78.68 -17.18
N CYS A 11 -31.87 78.25 -18.40
CA CYS A 11 -32.25 76.85 -18.68
C CYS A 11 -31.09 75.87 -18.41
N ILE A 12 -29.85 76.25 -18.72
CA ILE A 12 -28.66 75.43 -18.43
C ILE A 12 -28.47 75.32 -16.91
N PHE A 13 -28.62 76.41 -16.17
CA PHE A 13 -28.51 76.40 -14.70
C PHE A 13 -29.62 75.54 -14.05
N LEU A 14 -30.84 75.58 -14.58
CA LEU A 14 -31.96 74.79 -14.08
C LEU A 14 -31.78 73.29 -14.39
N ILE A 15 -31.23 72.93 -15.55
CA ILE A 15 -30.85 71.56 -15.91
C ILE A 15 -29.75 71.05 -14.96
N LEU A 16 -28.70 71.85 -14.70
CA LEU A 16 -27.64 71.48 -13.76
C LEU A 16 -28.17 71.27 -12.33
N ILE A 17 -29.10 72.12 -11.86
CA ILE A 17 -29.77 71.93 -10.56
C ILE A 17 -30.59 70.62 -10.54
N ILE A 18 -31.35 70.32 -11.59
CA ILE A 18 -32.13 69.07 -11.68
C ILE A 18 -31.20 67.86 -11.68
N ILE A 19 -30.07 67.91 -12.41
CA ILE A 19 -29.04 66.87 -12.40
C ILE A 19 -28.49 66.69 -10.98
N SER A 20 -28.01 67.76 -10.32
CA SER A 20 -27.45 67.65 -8.96
C SER A 20 -28.46 67.18 -7.90
N ILE A 21 -29.75 67.57 -8.00
CA ILE A 21 -30.80 67.05 -7.12
C ILE A 21 -31.05 65.56 -7.40
N SER A 22 -31.04 65.14 -8.67
CA SER A 22 -31.20 63.73 -9.03
C SER A 22 -30.00 62.88 -8.57
N GLU A 23 -28.78 63.38 -8.70
CA GLU A 23 -27.55 62.74 -8.19
C GLU A 23 -27.57 62.61 -6.67
N GLN A 24 -28.03 63.64 -5.94
CA GLN A 24 -28.18 63.57 -4.48
C GLN A 24 -29.24 62.55 -4.05
N ALA A 25 -30.42 62.54 -4.69
CA ALA A 25 -31.46 61.55 -4.39
C ALA A 25 -31.01 60.11 -4.72
N PHE A 26 -30.26 59.93 -5.81
CA PHE A 26 -29.68 58.66 -6.22
C PHE A 26 -28.64 58.16 -5.22
N SER A 27 -27.68 59.01 -4.85
CA SER A 27 -26.66 58.73 -3.85
C SER A 27 -27.26 58.40 -2.48
N GLN A 28 -28.29 59.15 -2.06
CA GLN A 28 -28.99 58.91 -0.79
C GLN A 28 -29.69 57.56 -0.79
N THR A 29 -30.40 57.21 -1.89
CA THR A 29 -31.09 55.92 -2.04
C THR A 29 -30.10 54.74 -2.07
N GLN A 30 -29.01 54.86 -2.83
CA GLN A 30 -27.93 53.86 -2.84
C GLN A 30 -27.34 53.67 -1.42
N SER A 31 -27.09 54.76 -0.69
CA SER A 31 -26.55 54.70 0.68
C SER A 31 -27.51 54.06 1.69
N SER A 32 -28.82 54.14 1.45
CA SER A 32 -29.85 53.54 2.30
C SER A 32 -29.86 52.02 2.14
N HIS A 33 -29.97 51.53 0.90
CA HIS A 33 -29.95 50.08 0.63
C HIS A 33 -28.63 49.43 1.05
N LEU A 34 -27.48 50.11 0.86
CA LEU A 34 -26.19 49.58 1.32
C LEU A 34 -26.15 49.39 2.85
N LYS A 35 -26.68 50.35 3.62
CA LYS A 35 -26.77 50.24 5.09
C LYS A 35 -27.75 49.15 5.52
N GLN A 36 -28.90 49.06 4.86
CA GLN A 36 -29.93 48.07 5.16
C GLN A 36 -29.44 46.64 4.85
N GLY A 37 -28.82 46.43 3.69
CA GLY A 37 -28.20 45.15 3.35
C GLY A 37 -27.10 44.73 4.34
N ILE A 38 -26.27 45.68 4.82
CA ILE A 38 -25.24 45.39 5.85
C ILE A 38 -25.89 45.07 7.21
N ALA A 39 -27.03 45.67 7.54
CA ALA A 39 -27.78 45.32 8.75
C ALA A 39 -28.38 43.91 8.63
N ASN A 40 -29.06 43.61 7.52
CA ASN A 40 -29.59 42.28 7.21
C ASN A 40 -28.50 41.19 7.25
N LEU A 41 -27.30 41.47 6.70
CA LEU A 41 -26.14 40.55 6.76
C LEU A 41 -25.67 40.26 8.20
N LYS A 42 -25.82 41.22 9.12
CA LYS A 42 -25.46 41.08 10.54
C LYS A 42 -26.56 40.41 11.37
N GLU A 43 -27.81 40.58 10.96
CA GLU A 43 -28.99 39.93 11.55
C GLU A 43 -29.25 38.53 10.98
N GLU A 44 -28.37 38.05 10.09
CA GLU A 44 -28.43 36.76 9.38
C GLU A 44 -29.62 36.60 8.41
N ASN A 45 -30.28 37.71 8.07
CA ASN A 45 -31.31 37.81 7.03
C ASN A 45 -30.64 37.86 5.65
N TYR A 46 -30.01 36.75 5.23
CA TYR A 46 -29.11 36.72 4.08
C TYR A 46 -29.82 36.95 2.74
N GLU A 47 -31.03 36.42 2.56
CA GLU A 47 -31.87 36.61 1.39
C GLU A 47 -32.31 38.07 1.21
N GLU A 48 -32.74 38.75 2.28
CA GLU A 48 -33.05 40.18 2.26
C GLU A 48 -31.80 41.03 2.01
N ALA A 49 -30.64 40.61 2.52
CA ALA A 49 -29.37 41.26 2.23
C ALA A 49 -29.00 41.14 0.74
N VAL A 50 -29.20 39.96 0.11
CA VAL A 50 -29.04 39.77 -1.33
C VAL A 50 -29.92 40.75 -2.12
N GLU A 51 -31.20 40.87 -1.79
CA GLU A 51 -32.12 41.78 -2.49
C GLU A 51 -31.78 43.26 -2.31
N ASP A 52 -31.30 43.68 -1.14
CA ASP A 52 -30.84 45.07 -0.95
C ASP A 52 -29.53 45.35 -1.68
N PHE A 53 -28.54 44.44 -1.68
CA PHE A 53 -27.32 44.66 -2.44
C PHE A 53 -27.51 44.55 -3.96
N LYS A 54 -28.45 43.72 -4.45
CA LYS A 54 -28.88 43.74 -5.86
C LYS A 54 -29.32 45.14 -6.27
N LYS A 55 -30.22 45.78 -5.51
CA LYS A 55 -30.65 47.17 -5.77
C LYS A 55 -29.47 48.15 -5.75
N VAL A 56 -28.51 48.00 -4.83
CA VAL A 56 -27.29 48.82 -4.83
C VAL A 56 -26.47 48.62 -6.12
N ARG A 57 -26.36 47.39 -6.64
CA ARG A 57 -25.67 47.10 -7.90
C ARG A 57 -26.45 47.52 -9.15
N GLU A 58 -27.78 47.48 -9.13
CA GLU A 58 -28.62 48.02 -10.21
C GLU A 58 -28.45 49.54 -10.33
N LEU A 59 -28.39 50.24 -9.19
CA LEU A 59 -28.10 51.68 -9.15
C LEU A 59 -26.63 51.98 -9.47
N ASN A 60 -25.69 51.14 -9.03
CA ASN A 60 -24.26 51.38 -9.25
C ASN A 60 -23.50 50.08 -9.59
N PRO A 61 -23.48 49.67 -10.87
CA PRO A 61 -22.84 48.42 -11.29
C PRO A 61 -21.33 48.35 -11.01
N SER A 62 -20.67 49.50 -10.92
CA SER A 62 -19.24 49.66 -10.62
C SER A 62 -18.89 49.68 -9.13
N SER A 63 -19.86 49.54 -8.22
CA SER A 63 -19.60 49.53 -6.79
C SER A 63 -18.95 48.22 -6.32
N SER A 64 -17.62 48.20 -6.24
CA SER A 64 -16.81 47.08 -5.72
C SER A 64 -17.25 46.62 -4.32
N MET A 65 -17.58 47.57 -3.43
CA MET A 65 -18.07 47.31 -2.08
C MET A 65 -19.46 46.62 -2.08
N ALA A 66 -20.36 47.01 -3.00
CA ALA A 66 -21.65 46.34 -3.13
C ALA A 66 -21.49 44.93 -3.71
N ALA A 67 -20.58 44.75 -4.67
CA ALA A 67 -20.22 43.44 -5.20
C ALA A 67 -19.61 42.53 -4.10
N TYR A 68 -18.75 43.05 -3.23
CA TYR A 68 -18.19 42.31 -2.10
C TYR A 68 -19.27 41.79 -1.15
N TYR A 69 -20.14 42.68 -0.65
CA TYR A 69 -21.19 42.27 0.30
C TYR A 69 -22.26 41.37 -0.35
N LEU A 70 -22.62 41.60 -1.61
CA LEU A 70 -23.51 40.69 -2.35
C LEU A 70 -22.86 39.31 -2.53
N GLY A 71 -21.55 39.27 -2.79
CA GLY A 71 -20.77 38.03 -2.85
C GLY A 71 -20.77 37.25 -1.53
N ILE A 72 -20.59 37.93 -0.40
CA ILE A 72 -20.72 37.33 0.93
C ILE A 72 -22.15 36.82 1.18
N ALA A 73 -23.17 37.62 0.85
CA ALA A 73 -24.57 37.22 1.05
C ALA A 73 -24.93 35.98 0.21
N TYR A 74 -24.50 35.92 -1.05
CA TYR A 74 -24.63 34.72 -1.90
C TYR A 74 -23.88 33.51 -1.33
N LYS A 75 -22.65 33.68 -0.82
CA LYS A 75 -21.89 32.62 -0.14
C LYS A 75 -22.66 32.08 1.08
N LYS A 76 -23.30 32.95 1.85
CA LYS A 76 -24.07 32.58 3.05
C LYS A 76 -25.32 31.76 2.73
N ILE A 77 -26.03 32.08 1.65
CA ILE A 77 -27.13 31.23 1.12
C ILE A 77 -26.64 30.06 0.24
N GLN A 78 -25.33 29.79 0.22
CA GLN A 78 -24.68 28.70 -0.53
C GLN A 78 -24.81 28.78 -2.06
N ASP A 79 -25.21 29.93 -2.63
CA ASP A 79 -25.08 30.18 -4.07
C ASP A 79 -23.63 30.59 -4.40
N TYR A 80 -22.76 29.59 -4.37
CA TYR A 80 -21.34 29.77 -4.63
C TYR A 80 -21.04 30.29 -6.05
N LYS A 81 -21.95 30.09 -7.03
CA LYS A 81 -21.74 30.57 -8.40
C LYS A 81 -21.93 32.07 -8.48
N GLU A 82 -23.02 32.59 -7.93
CA GLU A 82 -23.22 34.04 -7.87
C GLU A 82 -22.25 34.72 -6.89
N ALA A 83 -21.88 34.04 -5.80
CA ALA A 83 -20.80 34.50 -4.92
C ALA A 83 -19.48 34.69 -5.69
N LYS A 84 -19.05 33.71 -6.49
CA LYS A 84 -17.82 33.77 -7.32
C LYS A 84 -17.82 34.98 -8.23
N ASN A 85 -18.91 35.21 -8.95
CA ASN A 85 -19.05 36.32 -9.90
C ASN A 85 -18.92 37.67 -9.17
N ASN A 86 -19.66 37.85 -8.07
CA ASN A 86 -19.68 39.09 -7.30
C ASN A 86 -18.35 39.37 -6.57
N LEU A 87 -17.65 38.34 -6.10
CA LEU A 87 -16.35 38.50 -5.45
C LEU A 87 -15.21 38.78 -6.45
N LYS A 88 -15.29 38.25 -7.69
CA LYS A 88 -14.39 38.65 -8.78
C LYS A 88 -14.60 40.10 -9.20
N ASP A 89 -15.84 40.56 -9.27
CA ASP A 89 -16.17 41.97 -9.50
C ASP A 89 -15.56 42.86 -8.40
N ALA A 90 -15.65 42.46 -7.13
CA ALA A 90 -15.08 43.21 -6.00
C ALA A 90 -13.54 43.38 -6.04
N LEU A 91 -12.84 42.42 -6.65
CA LEU A 91 -11.38 42.48 -6.88
C LEU A 91 -11.00 43.22 -8.17
N SER A 92 -11.92 43.34 -9.12
CA SER A 92 -11.66 43.92 -10.46
C SER A 92 -12.11 45.37 -10.59
N LEU A 93 -13.13 45.78 -9.83
CA LEU A 93 -13.68 47.14 -9.80
C LEU A 93 -12.88 48.03 -8.84
N GLU A 94 -12.71 49.30 -9.20
CA GLU A 94 -12.00 50.28 -8.38
C GLU A 94 -12.96 51.11 -7.51
N PRO A 95 -12.66 51.36 -6.22
CA PRO A 95 -11.49 50.88 -5.48
C PRO A 95 -11.59 49.39 -5.12
N ARG A 96 -10.54 48.60 -5.35
CA ARG A 96 -10.54 47.16 -5.06
C ARG A 96 -10.78 46.85 -3.59
N VAL A 97 -11.62 45.86 -3.32
CA VAL A 97 -11.84 45.31 -1.98
C VAL A 97 -10.89 44.12 -1.78
N LYS A 98 -9.72 44.34 -1.17
CA LYS A 98 -8.68 43.31 -0.99
C LYS A 98 -9.16 42.13 -0.14
N GLU A 99 -10.10 42.40 0.76
CA GLU A 99 -10.77 41.44 1.63
C GLU A 99 -11.57 40.38 0.84
N ALA A 100 -11.94 40.67 -0.42
CA ALA A 100 -12.62 39.71 -1.29
C ALA A 100 -11.75 38.50 -1.70
N VAL A 101 -10.41 38.56 -1.54
CA VAL A 101 -9.50 37.44 -1.90
C VAL A 101 -9.80 36.19 -1.08
N VAL A 102 -9.96 36.31 0.25
CA VAL A 102 -10.21 35.15 1.13
C VAL A 102 -11.58 34.54 0.85
N GLU A 103 -12.58 35.37 0.61
CA GLU A 103 -13.94 34.95 0.29
C GLU A 103 -14.00 34.24 -1.08
N LEU A 104 -13.34 34.81 -2.10
CA LEU A 104 -13.30 34.22 -3.44
C LEU A 104 -12.59 32.87 -3.44
N ALA A 105 -11.44 32.76 -2.79
CA ALA A 105 -10.69 31.52 -2.70
C ALA A 105 -11.49 30.41 -1.99
N ASP A 106 -12.31 30.75 -0.98
CA ASP A 106 -13.12 29.77 -0.25
C ASP A 106 -14.28 29.31 -1.15
N VAL A 107 -14.98 30.25 -1.78
CA VAL A 107 -16.02 29.95 -2.77
C VAL A 107 -15.52 29.05 -3.90
N LEU A 108 -14.34 29.33 -4.47
CA LEU A 108 -13.71 28.49 -5.50
C LEU A 108 -13.32 27.10 -4.95
N TYR A 109 -12.88 27.02 -3.69
CA TYR A 109 -12.58 25.75 -3.02
C TYR A 109 -13.85 24.90 -2.81
N GLN A 110 -14.97 25.50 -2.39
CA GLN A 110 -16.28 24.85 -2.25
C GLN A 110 -16.80 24.35 -3.61
N LEU A 111 -16.71 25.18 -4.66
CA LEU A 111 -17.02 24.79 -6.05
C LEU A 111 -16.09 23.70 -6.60
N SER A 112 -15.00 23.38 -5.88
CA SER A 112 -13.93 22.47 -6.30
C SER A 112 -13.16 22.92 -7.55
N GLU A 113 -13.27 24.21 -7.91
CA GLU A 113 -12.52 24.91 -8.96
C GLU A 113 -11.10 25.24 -8.47
N THR A 114 -10.39 24.19 -8.05
CA THR A 114 -9.21 24.26 -7.18
C THR A 114 -8.00 24.91 -7.89
N GLU A 115 -7.84 24.69 -9.20
CA GLU A 115 -6.81 25.37 -10.01
C GLU A 115 -7.09 26.87 -10.15
N GLU A 116 -8.37 27.26 -10.24
CA GLU A 116 -8.76 28.67 -10.30
C GLU A 116 -8.54 29.34 -8.95
N ALA A 117 -8.87 28.66 -7.84
CA ALA A 117 -8.60 29.14 -6.48
C ALA A 117 -7.11 29.44 -6.27
N LEU A 118 -6.21 28.54 -6.71
CA LEU A 118 -4.77 28.77 -6.60
C LEU A 118 -4.32 29.97 -7.43
N LYS A 119 -4.78 30.05 -8.68
CA LYS A 119 -4.42 31.15 -9.59
C LYS A 119 -4.84 32.52 -9.05
N GLU A 120 -6.03 32.64 -8.46
CA GLU A 120 -6.50 33.92 -7.89
C GLU A 120 -5.72 34.30 -6.62
N LEU A 121 -5.31 33.31 -5.80
CA LEU A 121 -4.43 33.53 -4.63
C LEU A 121 -3.03 34.00 -5.06
N GLU A 122 -2.40 33.31 -6.02
CA GLU A 122 -1.09 33.70 -6.58
C GLU A 122 -1.15 35.07 -7.28
N LEU A 123 -2.27 35.39 -7.95
CA LEU A 123 -2.49 36.70 -8.55
C LEU A 123 -2.60 37.79 -7.48
N ALA A 124 -3.34 37.56 -6.40
CA ALA A 124 -3.46 38.50 -5.29
C ALA A 124 -2.10 38.80 -4.63
N GLU A 125 -1.31 37.76 -4.36
CA GLU A 125 0.07 37.88 -3.86
C GLU A 125 0.93 38.72 -4.82
N SER A 126 0.87 38.45 -6.13
CA SER A 126 1.63 39.19 -7.15
C SER A 126 1.25 40.68 -7.24
N GLN A 127 0.03 41.04 -6.81
CA GLN A 127 -0.47 42.42 -6.77
C GLN A 127 -0.13 43.16 -5.46
N GLY A 128 0.60 42.52 -4.54
CA GLY A 128 0.88 43.10 -3.22
C GLY A 128 -0.36 43.22 -2.34
N ILE A 129 -1.31 42.28 -2.49
CA ILE A 129 -2.34 42.06 -1.47
C ILE A 129 -1.68 41.26 -0.34
N GLU A 130 -1.82 41.74 0.89
CA GLU A 130 -1.18 41.15 2.06
C GLU A 130 -1.74 39.76 2.35
N GLU A 131 -0.85 38.79 2.59
CA GLU A 131 -1.21 37.44 2.97
C GLU A 131 -1.70 37.40 4.41
N THR A 132 -2.97 37.09 4.61
CA THR A 132 -3.56 36.90 5.95
C THR A 132 -3.35 35.46 6.42
N PRO A 133 -3.46 35.17 7.73
CA PRO A 133 -3.46 33.80 8.22
C PRO A 133 -4.48 32.91 7.49
N GLN A 134 -5.65 33.47 7.17
CA GLN A 134 -6.75 32.78 6.51
C GLN A 134 -6.48 32.52 5.01
N THR A 135 -5.98 33.50 4.25
CA THR A 135 -5.64 33.25 2.82
C THR A 135 -4.51 32.23 2.70
N THR A 136 -3.52 32.30 3.58
CA THR A 136 -2.40 31.34 3.60
C THR A 136 -2.86 29.93 3.98
N PHE A 137 -3.75 29.80 4.98
CA PHE A 137 -4.33 28.51 5.37
C PHE A 137 -5.13 27.88 4.22
N LEU A 138 -5.91 28.70 3.54
CA LEU A 138 -6.76 28.30 2.42
C LEU A 138 -5.94 27.92 1.17
N LYS A 139 -4.83 28.62 0.90
CA LYS A 139 -3.83 28.21 -0.08
C LYS A 139 -3.30 26.80 0.21
N GLY A 140 -3.06 26.49 1.49
CA GLY A 140 -2.70 25.14 1.94
C GLY A 140 -3.78 24.10 1.60
N LEU A 141 -5.06 24.37 1.88
CA LEU A 141 -6.18 23.46 1.53
C LEU A 141 -6.29 23.23 0.01
N VAL A 142 -6.13 24.30 -0.77
CA VAL A 142 -6.13 24.28 -2.24
C VAL A 142 -4.98 23.40 -2.77
N LEU A 143 -3.74 23.66 -2.34
CA LEU A 143 -2.55 22.89 -2.72
C LEU A 143 -2.67 21.41 -2.34
N LEU A 144 -3.22 21.11 -1.15
CA LEU A 144 -3.46 19.74 -0.70
C LEU A 144 -4.45 19.00 -1.61
N LYS A 145 -5.54 19.66 -2.01
CA LYS A 145 -6.57 19.14 -2.93
C LYS A 145 -6.04 18.97 -4.37
N LEU A 146 -5.03 19.73 -4.78
CA LEU A 146 -4.27 19.53 -6.03
C LEU A 146 -3.18 18.44 -5.94
N GLY A 147 -2.92 17.88 -4.75
CA GLY A 147 -1.86 16.90 -4.55
C GLY A 147 -0.45 17.47 -4.41
N ARG A 148 -0.32 18.78 -4.16
CA ARG A 148 0.94 19.49 -3.91
C ARG A 148 1.21 19.52 -2.40
N GLY A 149 1.31 18.35 -1.77
CA GLY A 149 1.32 18.20 -0.31
C GLY A 149 2.50 18.89 0.39
N THR A 150 3.68 18.91 -0.23
CA THR A 150 4.86 19.63 0.31
C THR A 150 4.61 21.14 0.42
N GLU A 151 4.07 21.77 -0.62
CA GLU A 151 3.77 23.22 -0.64
C GLU A 151 2.56 23.56 0.25
N ALA A 152 1.62 22.63 0.39
CA ALA A 152 0.54 22.74 1.37
C ALA A 152 1.08 22.80 2.81
N ILE A 153 2.06 21.93 3.16
CA ILE A 153 2.72 21.94 4.48
C ILE A 153 3.39 23.29 4.76
N GLU A 154 4.08 23.88 3.79
CA GLU A 154 4.70 25.20 3.92
C GLU A 154 3.64 26.30 4.15
N SER A 155 2.55 26.27 3.39
CA SER A 155 1.42 27.20 3.54
C SER A 155 0.77 27.10 4.93
N PHE A 156 0.49 25.89 5.42
CA PHE A 156 -0.06 25.70 6.77
C PHE A 156 0.91 26.12 7.87
N LYS A 157 2.22 25.85 7.73
CA LYS A 157 3.25 26.32 8.68
C LYS A 157 3.28 27.85 8.74
N LYS A 158 3.19 28.53 7.59
CA LYS A 158 3.12 29.99 7.51
C LYS A 158 1.84 30.51 8.15
N ALA A 159 0.67 29.94 7.85
CA ALA A 159 -0.61 30.31 8.46
C ALA A 159 -0.57 30.21 10.01
N LYS A 160 -0.04 29.10 10.54
CA LYS A 160 0.20 28.89 11.99
C LYS A 160 1.14 29.92 12.60
N SER A 161 2.13 30.41 11.86
CA SER A 161 3.05 31.45 12.34
C SER A 161 2.44 32.86 12.34
N LEU A 162 1.37 33.08 11.58
CA LEU A 162 0.65 34.37 11.50
C LEU A 162 -0.51 34.46 12.52
N ASP A 163 -1.16 33.33 12.85
CA ASP A 163 -2.18 33.26 13.92
C ASP A 163 -2.08 31.94 14.69
N GLU A 164 -1.76 32.02 15.98
CA GLU A 164 -1.67 30.88 16.90
C GLU A 164 -3.02 30.15 17.05
N LYS A 165 -4.16 30.84 16.86
CA LYS A 165 -5.49 30.20 16.90
C LYS A 165 -5.68 29.19 15.77
N LEU A 166 -4.99 29.37 14.64
CA LEU A 166 -4.99 28.41 13.54
C LEU A 166 -4.02 27.24 13.78
N ALA A 167 -3.17 27.27 14.82
CA ALA A 167 -2.11 26.29 15.01
C ALA A 167 -2.61 24.85 15.04
N THR A 168 -3.67 24.54 15.78
CA THR A 168 -4.22 23.17 15.87
C THR A 168 -4.84 22.71 14.56
N SER A 169 -5.58 23.57 13.86
CA SER A 169 -6.15 23.27 12.54
C SER A 169 -5.06 23.10 11.48
N ALA A 170 -4.00 23.91 11.53
CA ALA A 170 -2.85 23.82 10.64
C ALA A 170 -2.03 22.56 10.89
N ASP A 171 -1.74 22.23 12.15
CA ASP A 171 -1.06 20.99 12.53
C ASP A 171 -1.85 19.76 12.03
N TYR A 172 -3.17 19.78 12.14
CA TYR A 172 -4.04 18.73 11.62
C TYR A 172 -3.91 18.58 10.10
N GLN A 173 -4.00 19.67 9.34
CA GLN A 173 -3.86 19.61 7.87
C GLN A 173 -2.42 19.26 7.43
N ILE A 174 -1.39 19.67 8.18
CA ILE A 174 0.01 19.25 7.96
C ILE A 174 0.14 17.73 8.16
N ALA A 175 -0.55 17.14 9.14
CA ALA A 175 -0.55 15.69 9.30
C ALA A 175 -1.24 14.98 8.13
N ILE A 176 -2.39 15.47 7.65
CA ILE A 176 -3.07 14.93 6.46
C ILE A 176 -2.16 15.03 5.21
N ALA A 177 -1.50 16.17 5.01
CA ALA A 177 -0.53 16.35 3.93
C ALA A 177 0.65 15.36 4.03
N ASN A 178 1.22 15.17 5.22
CA ASN A 178 2.25 14.15 5.45
C ASN A 178 1.75 12.72 5.20
N MET A 179 0.48 12.40 5.49
CA MET A 179 -0.11 11.11 5.12
C MET A 179 -0.16 10.91 3.60
N GLN A 180 -0.49 11.97 2.85
CA GLN A 180 -0.59 11.96 1.39
C GLN A 180 0.78 11.79 0.72
N GLU A 181 1.81 12.48 1.21
CA GLU A 181 3.22 12.28 0.80
C GLU A 181 3.79 10.93 1.25
N GLY A 182 3.11 10.22 2.15
CA GLY A 182 3.54 8.92 2.69
C GLY A 182 4.50 9.00 3.88
N ASN A 183 4.71 10.20 4.43
CA ASN A 183 5.45 10.51 5.65
C ASN A 183 4.64 10.12 6.91
N LEU A 184 4.20 8.86 6.96
CA LEU A 184 3.28 8.34 7.98
C LEU A 184 3.78 8.53 9.41
N GLN A 185 5.10 8.42 9.63
CA GLN A 185 5.70 8.57 10.95
C GLN A 185 5.57 10.02 11.44
N GLU A 186 5.88 11.01 10.59
CA GLU A 186 5.74 12.45 10.88
C GLU A 186 4.27 12.80 11.17
N ALA A 187 3.35 12.38 10.28
CA ALA A 187 1.91 12.59 10.46
C ALA A 187 1.42 12.05 11.81
N ARG A 188 1.87 10.87 12.22
CA ARG A 188 1.46 10.26 13.49
C ARG A 188 1.92 11.05 14.71
N GLU A 189 3.16 11.56 14.72
CA GLU A 189 3.65 12.32 15.87
C GLU A 189 2.95 13.69 15.96
N ILE A 190 2.73 14.39 14.84
CA ILE A 190 1.95 15.64 14.81
C ILE A 190 0.51 15.42 15.34
N LEU A 191 -0.16 14.34 14.93
CA LEU A 191 -1.49 14.02 15.45
C LEU A 191 -1.50 13.72 16.95
N LYS A 192 -0.44 13.12 17.50
CA LYS A 192 -0.32 12.93 18.96
C LYS A 192 -0.15 14.26 19.68
N GLU A 193 0.65 15.19 19.14
CA GLU A 193 0.81 16.53 19.73
C GLU A 193 -0.53 17.27 19.82
N ILE A 194 -1.39 17.13 18.81
CA ILE A 194 -2.76 17.67 18.83
C ILE A 194 -3.59 17.05 19.97
N VAL A 195 -3.59 15.72 20.08
CA VAL A 195 -4.33 15.00 21.15
C VAL A 195 -3.78 15.33 22.55
N ILE A 196 -2.47 15.57 22.70
CA ILE A 196 -1.86 15.98 23.97
C ILE A 196 -2.23 17.42 24.33
N ARG A 197 -2.32 18.31 23.34
CA ARG A 197 -2.62 19.74 23.54
C ARG A 197 -4.06 19.99 24.00
N ASP A 198 -5.02 19.32 23.37
CA ASP A 198 -6.43 19.33 23.77
C ASP A 198 -7.07 17.96 23.54
N PRO A 199 -7.12 17.08 24.55
CA PRO A 199 -7.70 15.75 24.42
C PRO A 199 -9.21 15.73 24.15
N ASN A 200 -9.92 16.83 24.41
CA ASN A 200 -11.39 16.88 24.40
C ASN A 200 -11.97 17.55 23.14
N ALA A 201 -11.14 18.17 22.30
CA ALA A 201 -11.58 18.74 21.03
C ALA A 201 -12.00 17.66 20.02
N ASP A 202 -13.00 17.96 19.18
CA ASP A 202 -13.43 17.07 18.08
C ASP A 202 -12.25 16.65 17.18
N ILE A 203 -11.33 17.60 16.92
CA ILE A 203 -10.10 17.36 16.13
C ILE A 203 -9.24 16.26 16.78
N ALA A 204 -9.18 16.17 18.11
CA ALA A 204 -8.44 15.11 18.80
C ALA A 204 -9.12 13.74 18.67
N GLN A 205 -10.46 13.69 18.61
CA GLN A 205 -11.18 12.44 18.31
C GLN A 205 -10.85 11.93 16.89
N PHE A 206 -10.87 12.82 15.88
CA PHE A 206 -10.43 12.47 14.52
C PHE A 206 -8.95 12.07 14.49
N ALA A 207 -8.08 12.83 15.16
CA ALA A 207 -6.65 12.55 15.21
C ALA A 207 -6.34 11.15 15.79
N ASN A 208 -7.07 10.71 16.82
CA ASN A 208 -6.94 9.36 17.37
C ASN A 208 -7.28 8.26 16.33
N GLN A 209 -8.33 8.43 15.53
CA GLN A 209 -8.67 7.49 14.45
C GLN A 209 -7.55 7.41 13.41
N TYR A 210 -6.99 8.56 13.03
CA TYR A 210 -5.84 8.61 12.12
C TYR A 210 -4.58 7.98 12.73
N ILE A 211 -4.26 8.24 14.01
CA ILE A 211 -3.14 7.60 14.73
C ILE A 211 -3.27 6.08 14.71
N GLU A 212 -4.46 5.54 14.96
CA GLU A 212 -4.70 4.09 14.94
C GLU A 212 -4.50 3.50 13.53
N ALA A 213 -5.12 4.12 12.51
CA ALA A 213 -5.01 3.70 11.12
C ALA A 213 -3.56 3.76 10.61
N ILE A 214 -2.85 4.86 10.91
CA ILE A 214 -1.44 5.05 10.61
C ILE A 214 -0.59 4.00 11.35
N THR A 215 -0.86 3.72 12.63
CA THR A 215 -0.08 2.75 13.41
C THR A 215 -0.23 1.33 12.85
N LYS A 216 -1.46 0.92 12.49
CA LYS A 216 -1.72 -0.34 11.78
C LYS A 216 -0.99 -0.39 10.43
N ARG A 217 -1.02 0.71 9.67
CA ARG A 217 -0.31 0.81 8.38
C ARG A 217 1.21 0.73 8.55
N ILE A 218 1.79 1.42 9.54
CA ILE A 218 3.22 1.36 9.86
C ILE A 218 3.61 -0.06 10.30
N LYS A 219 2.84 -0.75 11.16
CA LYS A 219 3.13 -2.17 11.52
C LYS A 219 3.18 -3.06 10.28
N LYS A 220 2.24 -2.88 9.33
CA LYS A 220 2.13 -3.67 8.10
C LYS A 220 3.22 -3.35 7.06
N GLU A 221 3.58 -2.08 6.91
CA GLU A 221 4.62 -1.58 5.99
C GLU A 221 6.05 -1.68 6.57
N ARG A 222 6.26 -2.32 7.74
CA ARG A 222 7.61 -2.55 8.29
C ARG A 222 8.52 -3.24 7.26
N PRO A 223 9.70 -2.67 6.97
CA PRO A 223 10.61 -3.25 5.99
C PRO A 223 11.33 -4.48 6.53
N TYR A 224 11.63 -4.52 7.83
CA TYR A 224 12.17 -5.70 8.49
C TYR A 224 11.04 -6.58 9.00
N ARG A 225 11.14 -7.88 8.75
CA ARG A 225 10.23 -8.91 9.28
C ARG A 225 11.02 -10.12 9.73
N TRP A 226 10.60 -10.72 10.83
CA TRP A 226 11.25 -11.91 11.38
C TRP A 226 10.22 -13.00 11.63
N THR A 227 10.62 -14.25 11.39
CA THR A 227 9.80 -15.42 11.74
C THR A 227 10.70 -16.44 12.39
N ALA A 228 10.33 -16.92 13.57
CA ALA A 228 11.09 -17.92 14.30
C ALA A 228 10.17 -19.04 14.76
N GLY A 229 10.55 -20.28 14.52
CA GLY A 229 9.78 -21.46 14.88
C GLY A 229 10.60 -22.47 15.66
N ILE A 230 9.97 -23.10 16.65
CA ILE A 230 10.50 -24.27 17.35
C ILE A 230 9.42 -25.35 17.30
N GLN A 231 9.80 -26.51 16.77
CA GLN A 231 8.89 -27.62 16.53
C GLN A 231 9.53 -28.93 17.01
N TYR A 232 8.68 -29.84 17.49
CA TYR A 232 8.98 -31.24 17.70
C TYR A 232 8.38 -32.04 16.55
N GLN A 233 9.16 -32.93 15.95
CA GLN A 233 8.68 -33.88 14.93
C GLN A 233 8.92 -35.31 15.39
N HIS A 234 7.95 -36.19 15.14
CA HIS A 234 8.17 -37.63 15.09
C HIS A 234 8.11 -38.07 13.63
N ASP A 235 9.10 -38.87 13.22
CA ASP A 235 9.31 -39.37 11.86
C ASP A 235 9.48 -40.88 11.93
N ASP A 236 8.58 -41.65 11.31
CA ASP A 236 8.60 -43.12 11.42
C ASP A 236 9.66 -43.80 10.52
N ASN A 237 10.25 -43.05 9.59
CA ASN A 237 11.26 -43.54 8.66
C ASN A 237 12.18 -42.39 8.27
N VAL A 238 13.27 -42.22 9.03
CA VAL A 238 14.20 -41.11 8.82
C VAL A 238 14.88 -41.28 7.46
N ILE A 239 14.47 -40.39 6.58
CA ILE A 239 14.85 -40.27 5.18
C ILE A 239 15.16 -38.81 4.98
N LEU A 240 16.09 -38.56 4.08
CA LEU A 240 16.26 -37.25 3.51
C LEU A 240 16.31 -37.40 1.96
N LYS A 241 16.28 -36.32 1.20
CA LYS A 241 16.38 -36.31 -0.28
C LYS A 241 17.17 -35.05 -0.68
N PRO A 242 18.35 -35.10 -1.32
CA PRO A 242 19.13 -33.88 -1.62
C PRO A 242 18.45 -32.85 -2.51
N SER A 243 17.32 -33.22 -3.11
CA SER A 243 16.47 -32.34 -3.92
C SER A 243 15.41 -31.60 -3.10
N ASP A 244 15.15 -32.02 -1.86
CA ASP A 244 14.23 -31.38 -0.93
C ASP A 244 15.03 -30.61 0.14
N VAL A 245 14.35 -29.75 0.93
CA VAL A 245 14.98 -28.87 1.95
C VAL A 245 15.65 -29.66 3.10
N GLN A 246 15.57 -31.00 3.07
CA GLN A 246 16.13 -31.96 4.02
C GLN A 246 16.88 -33.07 3.21
N ALA A 247 18.22 -33.10 3.20
CA ALA A 247 19.07 -33.78 2.18
C ALA A 247 19.66 -35.20 2.48
N SER A 248 19.82 -36.14 1.51
CA SER A 248 20.41 -37.51 1.75
C SER A 248 21.43 -38.13 0.77
N ALA A 249 22.31 -38.94 1.37
CA ALA A 249 22.38 -40.34 0.96
C ALA A 249 21.87 -41.24 2.10
N GLY A 250 20.78 -42.00 1.89
CA GLY A 250 20.27 -42.98 2.87
C GLY A 250 18.76 -42.89 3.13
N ILE A 251 18.08 -44.04 3.05
CA ILE A 251 16.82 -44.34 3.75
C ILE A 251 17.24 -45.17 4.97
N SER A 252 16.91 -44.74 6.19
CA SER A 252 17.32 -45.49 7.39
C SER A 252 16.48 -46.74 7.62
N GLY A 253 15.16 -46.68 7.33
CA GLY A 253 14.20 -47.68 7.80
C GLY A 253 13.96 -47.64 9.32
N GLU A 254 14.44 -46.60 10.00
CA GLU A 254 14.30 -46.40 11.44
C GLU A 254 13.48 -45.15 11.76
N SER A 255 12.67 -45.21 12.81
CA SER A 255 11.97 -44.04 13.33
C SER A 255 12.85 -43.19 14.25
N ASP A 256 12.62 -41.89 14.30
CA ASP A 256 13.23 -41.03 15.31
C ASP A 256 12.32 -39.84 15.64
N SER A 257 12.69 -39.12 16.69
CA SER A 257 12.10 -37.84 17.03
C SER A 257 13.14 -36.74 16.94
N THR A 258 12.73 -35.57 16.48
CA THR A 258 13.63 -34.46 16.17
C THR A 258 13.15 -33.14 16.75
N GLY A 259 14.12 -32.29 17.10
CA GLY A 259 13.91 -30.87 17.32
C GLY A 259 14.18 -30.10 16.03
N ILE A 260 13.20 -29.34 15.57
CA ILE A 260 13.30 -28.47 14.40
C ILE A 260 13.31 -27.01 14.85
N GLY A 261 14.34 -26.27 14.45
CA GLY A 261 14.45 -24.83 14.65
C GLY A 261 14.45 -24.11 13.30
N THR A 262 13.62 -23.07 13.18
CA THR A 262 13.58 -22.22 11.99
C THR A 262 13.77 -20.76 12.37
N LEU A 263 14.48 -20.02 11.51
CA LEU A 263 14.58 -18.56 11.58
C LEU A 263 14.55 -18.01 10.16
N ARG A 264 13.72 -16.99 9.93
CA ARG A 264 13.64 -16.22 8.69
C ARG A 264 13.77 -14.76 9.03
N ALA A 265 14.64 -14.07 8.31
CA ALA A 265 14.80 -12.62 8.37
C ALA A 265 14.53 -12.06 6.97
N GLU A 266 13.60 -11.13 6.83
CA GLU A 266 13.27 -10.48 5.56
C GLU A 266 13.51 -8.98 5.66
N TYR A 267 14.04 -8.40 4.58
CA TYR A 267 14.13 -6.96 4.36
C TYR A 267 13.44 -6.60 3.05
N ILE A 268 12.35 -5.84 3.15
CA ILE A 268 11.47 -5.41 2.08
C ILE A 268 11.47 -3.87 2.07
N PRO A 269 12.47 -3.22 1.44
CA PRO A 269 12.54 -1.76 1.40
C PRO A 269 11.35 -1.16 0.64
N LYS A 270 10.85 -0.02 1.12
CA LYS A 270 9.83 0.76 0.43
C LYS A 270 10.45 1.49 -0.75
N LEU A 271 10.32 0.90 -1.95
CA LEU A 271 10.73 1.50 -3.21
C LEU A 271 9.54 2.21 -3.87
N LYS A 272 9.81 3.24 -4.69
CA LYS A 272 8.77 3.86 -5.52
C LYS A 272 8.34 2.88 -6.61
N ALA A 273 7.03 2.77 -6.83
CA ALA A 273 6.47 1.96 -7.91
C ALA A 273 7.05 2.39 -9.27
N PRO A 274 7.24 1.47 -10.24
CA PRO A 274 6.78 0.06 -10.26
C PRO A 274 7.69 -0.93 -9.50
N TYR A 275 8.83 -0.48 -8.97
CA TYR A 275 9.86 -1.36 -8.41
C TYR A 275 9.50 -1.89 -7.02
N GLY A 276 9.95 -3.11 -6.73
CA GLY A 276 9.98 -3.66 -5.38
C GLY A 276 11.16 -4.60 -5.20
N LEU A 277 11.49 -4.90 -3.95
CA LEU A 277 12.61 -5.77 -3.60
C LEU A 277 12.32 -6.53 -2.32
N LYS A 278 12.80 -7.78 -2.23
CA LYS A 278 12.95 -8.52 -0.98
C LYS A 278 14.34 -9.12 -0.90
N ALA A 279 15.08 -8.85 0.17
CA ALA A 279 16.21 -9.65 0.61
C ALA A 279 15.74 -10.56 1.76
N GLN A 280 16.27 -11.78 1.86
CA GLN A 280 15.86 -12.76 2.86
C GLN A 280 17.05 -13.63 3.27
N TYR A 281 17.20 -13.86 4.57
CA TYR A 281 17.99 -14.96 5.13
C TYR A 281 17.06 -16.00 5.75
N SER A 282 17.44 -17.27 5.70
CA SER A 282 16.71 -18.36 6.36
C SER A 282 17.66 -19.43 6.88
N LEU A 283 17.49 -19.76 8.15
CA LEU A 283 18.11 -20.89 8.82
C LEU A 283 17.05 -21.97 9.05
N TYR A 284 17.39 -23.20 8.71
CA TYR A 284 16.66 -24.40 9.08
C TYR A 284 17.61 -25.35 9.80
N GLN A 285 17.21 -25.87 10.95
CA GLN A 285 17.96 -26.83 11.75
C GLN A 285 17.04 -28.00 12.09
N ASN A 286 17.48 -29.22 11.83
CA ASN A 286 16.84 -30.47 12.26
C ASN A 286 17.85 -31.29 13.07
N MET A 287 17.49 -31.67 14.30
CA MET A 287 18.36 -32.39 15.23
C MET A 287 17.66 -33.64 15.74
N HIS A 288 18.19 -34.81 15.41
CA HIS A 288 17.64 -36.12 15.71
C HIS A 288 18.08 -36.60 17.10
N GLY A 289 17.19 -37.28 17.81
CA GLY A 289 17.50 -37.86 19.12
C GLY A 289 18.54 -38.96 19.04
N ARG A 290 18.36 -39.92 18.12
CA ARG A 290 19.21 -41.11 17.92
C ARG A 290 20.08 -40.98 16.68
N LEU A 291 19.50 -40.65 15.54
CA LEU A 291 20.11 -40.70 14.21
C LEU A 291 20.90 -39.43 13.86
N LYS A 292 21.83 -39.01 14.72
CA LYS A 292 22.57 -37.73 14.58
C LYS A 292 23.37 -37.56 13.28
N ASN A 293 23.68 -38.67 12.59
CA ASN A 293 24.28 -38.63 11.24
C ASN A 293 23.33 -38.06 10.17
N TYR A 294 22.03 -37.94 10.48
CA TYR A 294 20.97 -37.37 9.67
C TYR A 294 20.66 -35.92 10.09
N ASP A 295 21.36 -35.33 11.05
CA ASP A 295 21.17 -33.92 11.44
C ASP A 295 21.43 -32.98 10.26
N VAL A 296 20.46 -32.13 9.93
CA VAL A 296 20.54 -31.21 8.80
C VAL A 296 20.52 -29.76 9.29
N GLN A 297 21.46 -28.96 8.77
CA GLN A 297 21.46 -27.52 8.92
C GLN A 297 21.52 -26.86 7.54
N SER A 298 20.59 -25.96 7.22
CA SER A 298 20.55 -25.25 5.94
C SER A 298 20.56 -23.73 6.16
N HIS A 299 21.45 -23.03 5.46
CA HIS A 299 21.59 -21.57 5.46
C HIS A 299 21.30 -21.05 4.05
N SER A 300 20.15 -20.38 3.88
CA SER A 300 19.72 -19.80 2.61
C SER A 300 19.76 -18.27 2.65
N ILE A 301 20.32 -17.66 1.61
CA ILE A 301 20.21 -16.23 1.32
C ILE A 301 19.48 -16.08 -0.02
N ALA A 302 18.47 -15.22 -0.07
CA ALA A 302 17.67 -14.96 -1.26
C ALA A 302 17.50 -13.45 -1.52
N PHE A 303 17.48 -13.09 -2.79
CA PHE A 303 17.28 -11.74 -3.30
C PHE A 303 16.22 -11.80 -4.40
N VAL A 304 15.16 -11.00 -4.27
CA VAL A 304 13.96 -11.06 -5.11
C VAL A 304 13.55 -9.65 -5.55
N PRO A 305 14.22 -9.05 -6.56
CA PRO A 305 13.70 -7.88 -7.25
C PRO A 305 12.37 -8.24 -7.91
N ASN A 306 11.44 -7.28 -7.90
CA ASN A 306 10.18 -7.35 -8.61
C ASN A 306 9.85 -6.04 -9.33
N TYR A 307 9.06 -6.17 -10.39
CA TYR A 307 8.61 -5.08 -11.24
C TYR A 307 7.11 -5.25 -11.49
N ASN A 308 6.32 -4.27 -11.06
CA ASN A 308 4.87 -4.34 -11.06
C ASN A 308 4.30 -3.60 -12.29
N LEU A 309 3.53 -4.33 -13.10
CA LEU A 309 2.87 -3.85 -14.30
C LEU A 309 1.37 -3.64 -14.02
N LYS A 310 0.65 -3.00 -14.93
CA LYS A 310 -0.81 -2.88 -14.83
C LYS A 310 -1.47 -4.24 -15.10
N GLY A 311 -1.82 -4.97 -14.04
CA GLY A 311 -2.48 -6.28 -14.12
C GLY A 311 -1.53 -7.48 -14.16
N SER A 312 -0.23 -7.29 -13.96
CA SER A 312 0.76 -8.37 -13.87
C SER A 312 2.00 -7.94 -13.08
N SER A 313 2.89 -8.87 -12.76
CA SER A 313 4.20 -8.56 -12.18
C SER A 313 5.27 -9.58 -12.60
N ILE A 314 6.51 -9.11 -12.71
CA ILE A 314 7.69 -9.95 -12.94
C ILE A 314 8.49 -9.95 -11.65
N SER A 315 9.01 -11.11 -11.25
CA SER A 315 9.98 -11.24 -10.16
C SER A 315 11.09 -12.20 -10.55
N LEU A 316 12.28 -12.04 -9.96
CA LEU A 316 13.41 -12.94 -10.16
C LEU A 316 13.93 -13.36 -8.81
N LEU A 317 13.64 -14.60 -8.39
CA LEU A 317 14.30 -15.18 -7.22
C LEU A 317 15.73 -15.57 -7.60
N THR A 318 16.71 -14.96 -6.95
CA THR A 318 18.10 -15.40 -6.92
C THR A 318 18.41 -15.88 -5.50
N SER A 319 18.88 -17.12 -5.33
CA SER A 319 19.26 -17.62 -4.00
C SER A 319 20.51 -18.48 -4.00
N TYR A 320 21.22 -18.43 -2.87
CA TYR A 320 22.29 -19.34 -2.50
C TYR A 320 21.88 -20.11 -1.25
N ASN A 321 22.08 -21.43 -1.23
CA ASN A 321 21.84 -22.28 -0.06
C ASN A 321 23.08 -23.14 0.23
N LEU A 322 23.48 -23.19 1.49
CA LEU A 322 24.47 -24.13 2.03
C LEU A 322 23.76 -25.10 2.97
N THR A 323 23.74 -26.38 2.61
CA THR A 323 23.27 -27.46 3.47
C THR A 323 24.44 -28.26 4.03
N ARG A 324 24.40 -28.49 5.33
CA ARG A 324 25.33 -29.29 6.12
C ARG A 324 24.58 -30.50 6.67
N VAL A 325 25.23 -31.66 6.69
CA VAL A 325 24.72 -32.91 7.25
C VAL A 325 25.72 -33.40 8.29
N ALA A 326 25.26 -33.77 9.49
CA ALA A 326 26.10 -34.14 10.63
C ALA A 326 27.19 -33.09 10.94
N ASN A 327 26.84 -31.80 10.85
CA ASN A 327 27.74 -30.63 10.96
C ASN A 327 28.87 -30.53 9.89
N ILE A 328 28.81 -31.31 8.81
CA ILE A 328 29.76 -31.27 7.69
C ILE A 328 29.07 -30.64 6.48
N ASP A 329 29.72 -29.69 5.80
CA ASP A 329 29.22 -29.13 4.54
C ASP A 329 28.96 -30.25 3.52
N TYR A 330 27.75 -30.29 2.95
CA TYR A 330 27.27 -31.39 2.13
C TYR A 330 26.93 -30.93 0.70
N LEU A 331 26.09 -29.90 0.58
CA LEU A 331 25.55 -29.40 -0.69
C LEU A 331 25.54 -27.87 -0.70
N LYS A 332 25.96 -27.29 -1.82
CA LYS A 332 25.85 -25.86 -2.14
C LYS A 332 24.99 -25.72 -3.39
N THR A 333 23.98 -24.86 -3.36
CA THR A 333 23.12 -24.62 -4.54
C THR A 333 22.99 -23.14 -4.85
N ILE A 334 23.01 -22.79 -6.14
CA ILE A 334 22.61 -21.47 -6.64
C ILE A 334 21.34 -21.66 -7.46
N THR A 335 20.27 -20.92 -7.14
CA THR A 335 18.99 -20.98 -7.86
C THR A 335 18.67 -19.62 -8.48
N LEU A 336 18.25 -19.63 -9.74
CA LEU A 336 17.66 -18.52 -10.47
C LEU A 336 16.25 -18.93 -10.90
N SER A 337 15.24 -18.14 -10.54
CA SER A 337 13.84 -18.46 -10.83
C SER A 337 13.04 -17.21 -11.22
N PRO A 338 13.08 -16.77 -12.50
CA PRO A 338 12.17 -15.76 -13.01
C PRO A 338 10.72 -16.28 -13.01
N THR A 339 9.81 -15.46 -12.48
CA THR A 339 8.38 -15.76 -12.37
C THR A 339 7.55 -14.59 -12.87
N TYR A 340 6.65 -14.86 -13.81
CA TYR A 340 5.65 -13.92 -14.28
C TYR A 340 4.29 -14.24 -13.65
N THR A 341 3.69 -13.26 -12.99
CA THR A 341 2.35 -13.35 -12.38
C THR A 341 1.37 -12.55 -13.22
N PHE A 342 0.26 -13.14 -13.65
CA PHE A 342 -0.82 -12.44 -14.34
C PHE A 342 -2.12 -12.52 -13.55
N PHE A 343 -2.79 -11.37 -13.36
CA PHE A 343 -4.05 -11.30 -12.64
C PHE A 343 -5.21 -11.42 -13.63
N ILE A 344 -6.03 -12.45 -13.46
CA ILE A 344 -7.20 -12.72 -14.30
C ILE A 344 -8.37 -11.83 -13.86
N ASN A 345 -8.56 -11.70 -12.54
CA ASN A 345 -9.53 -10.81 -11.91
C ASN A 345 -9.13 -10.59 -10.43
N LYS A 346 -10.00 -9.94 -9.63
CA LYS A 346 -9.72 -9.63 -8.21
C LYS A 346 -9.51 -10.86 -7.32
N THR A 347 -10.02 -12.04 -7.71
CA THR A 347 -9.93 -13.28 -6.92
C THR A 347 -9.07 -14.36 -7.57
N GLN A 348 -8.56 -14.15 -8.80
CA GLN A 348 -7.80 -15.16 -9.52
C GLN A 348 -6.58 -14.61 -10.21
N PHE A 349 -5.48 -15.33 -10.08
CA PHE A 349 -4.23 -15.09 -10.80
C PHE A 349 -3.55 -16.41 -11.12
N ALA A 350 -2.56 -16.36 -11.99
CA ALA A 350 -1.70 -17.49 -12.24
C ALA A 350 -0.25 -17.04 -12.46
N THR A 351 0.68 -17.95 -12.23
CA THR A 351 2.12 -17.71 -12.32
C THR A 351 2.75 -18.69 -13.30
N GLY A 352 3.50 -18.19 -14.27
CA GLY A 352 4.45 -18.98 -15.05
C GLY A 352 5.85 -18.80 -14.48
N SER A 353 6.57 -19.88 -14.21
CA SER A 353 7.93 -19.86 -13.67
C SER A 353 8.89 -20.69 -14.52
N LEU A 354 10.12 -20.20 -14.64
CA LEU A 354 11.27 -21.00 -15.07
C LEU A 354 12.23 -21.07 -13.88
N LYS A 355 12.83 -22.23 -13.64
CA LYS A 355 13.86 -22.43 -12.60
C LYS A 355 15.12 -22.99 -13.24
N TYR A 356 16.27 -22.45 -12.87
CA TYR A 356 17.58 -23.06 -13.07
C TYR A 356 18.26 -23.18 -11.70
N GLN A 357 18.73 -24.38 -11.36
CA GLN A 357 19.47 -24.62 -10.12
C GLN A 357 20.78 -25.37 -10.40
N ASP A 358 21.91 -24.76 -10.08
CA ASP A 358 23.22 -25.41 -10.02
C ASP A 358 23.41 -26.04 -8.63
N LYS A 359 23.90 -27.28 -8.59
CA LYS A 359 24.07 -28.09 -7.37
C LYS A 359 25.48 -28.65 -7.29
N LYS A 360 26.26 -28.19 -6.33
CA LYS A 360 27.65 -28.63 -6.08
C LYS A 360 27.74 -29.42 -4.79
N TYR A 361 28.14 -30.67 -4.87
CA TYR A 361 28.33 -31.52 -3.68
C TYR A 361 29.76 -31.36 -3.17
N VAL A 362 29.92 -31.26 -1.86
CA VAL A 362 31.24 -31.01 -1.25
C VAL A 362 32.16 -32.23 -1.33
N LYS A 363 31.58 -33.44 -1.44
CA LYS A 363 32.29 -34.69 -1.66
C LYS A 363 31.66 -35.43 -2.83
N ALA A 364 32.46 -35.72 -3.85
CA ALA A 364 32.06 -36.63 -4.92
C ALA A 364 31.93 -38.07 -4.39
N PRO A 365 31.00 -38.88 -4.91
CA PRO A 365 30.88 -40.29 -4.54
C PRO A 365 32.01 -41.14 -5.14
N VAL A 366 32.26 -42.30 -4.53
CA VAL A 366 33.28 -43.26 -4.99
C VAL A 366 32.97 -43.80 -6.40
N ASN A 367 31.68 -43.95 -6.76
CA ASN A 367 31.24 -44.33 -8.09
C ASN A 367 30.79 -43.09 -8.86
N ALA A 368 31.49 -42.74 -9.94
CA ALA A 368 31.15 -41.58 -10.78
C ALA A 368 29.72 -41.62 -11.35
N ASN A 369 29.11 -42.81 -11.51
CA ASN A 369 27.72 -42.93 -11.98
C ASN A 369 26.69 -42.51 -10.93
N GLU A 370 27.09 -42.43 -9.66
CA GLU A 370 26.26 -41.95 -8.53
C GLU A 370 26.43 -40.45 -8.26
N ASP A 371 27.26 -39.74 -9.04
CA ASP A 371 27.48 -38.31 -8.84
C ASP A 371 26.21 -37.50 -9.12
N ARG A 372 25.80 -36.69 -8.14
CA ARG A 372 24.58 -35.87 -8.20
C ARG A 372 24.88 -34.39 -8.46
N GLU A 373 26.16 -34.02 -8.58
CA GLU A 373 26.54 -32.67 -8.99
C GLU A 373 26.12 -32.39 -10.43
N GLY A 374 25.54 -31.21 -10.66
CA GLY A 374 25.02 -30.78 -11.97
C GLY A 374 23.89 -29.79 -11.80
N ASN A 375 22.93 -29.79 -12.73
CA ASN A 375 21.86 -28.80 -12.74
C ASN A 375 20.46 -29.40 -12.93
N ASP A 376 19.48 -28.75 -12.30
CA ASP A 376 18.04 -29.03 -12.40
C ASP A 376 17.34 -27.82 -13.03
N THR A 377 16.55 -28.08 -14.08
CA THR A 377 15.82 -27.04 -14.83
C THR A 377 14.33 -27.34 -14.86
N ASN A 378 13.50 -26.37 -14.49
CA ASN A 378 12.06 -26.58 -14.30
C ASN A 378 11.27 -25.52 -15.06
N ILE A 379 10.12 -25.92 -15.60
CA ILE A 379 9.09 -25.03 -16.11
C ILE A 379 7.79 -25.33 -15.37
N GLY A 380 7.20 -24.31 -14.76
CA GLY A 380 6.02 -24.43 -13.91
C GLY A 380 4.90 -23.49 -14.32
N ILE A 381 3.67 -23.97 -14.15
CA ILE A 381 2.47 -23.13 -14.14
C ILE A 381 1.67 -23.40 -12.87
N SER A 382 1.18 -22.34 -12.24
CA SER A 382 0.33 -22.44 -11.04
C SER A 382 -0.85 -21.48 -11.18
N TRP A 383 -2.06 -21.97 -10.90
CA TRP A 383 -3.27 -21.17 -10.83
C TRP A 383 -3.70 -21.02 -9.37
N PHE A 384 -4.22 -19.84 -9.02
CA PHE A 384 -4.66 -19.48 -7.68
C PHE A 384 -6.07 -18.90 -7.71
N TYR A 385 -6.90 -19.33 -6.75
CA TYR A 385 -8.21 -18.76 -6.45
C TYR A 385 -8.21 -18.30 -4.99
N LEU A 386 -8.40 -17.01 -4.77
CA LEU A 386 -8.40 -16.37 -3.45
C LEU A 386 -9.74 -16.54 -2.74
N LEU A 387 -9.69 -16.92 -1.47
CA LEU A 387 -10.85 -17.15 -0.59
C LEU A 387 -10.91 -16.10 0.51
N SER A 388 -12.10 -15.88 1.06
CA SER A 388 -12.33 -15.13 2.31
C SER A 388 -11.59 -13.79 2.38
N GLU A 389 -11.82 -12.90 1.40
CA GLU A 389 -11.15 -11.58 1.31
C GLU A 389 -9.60 -11.68 1.26
N ASN A 390 -9.08 -12.70 0.57
CA ASN A 390 -7.65 -13.02 0.45
C ASN A 390 -7.00 -13.53 1.75
N LYS A 391 -7.81 -13.98 2.73
CA LYS A 391 -7.33 -14.67 3.96
C LYS A 391 -7.08 -16.17 3.74
N GLY A 392 -7.45 -16.71 2.58
CA GLY A 392 -7.16 -18.07 2.15
C GLY A 392 -7.00 -18.18 0.63
N PHE A 393 -6.64 -19.36 0.13
CA PHE A 393 -6.59 -19.64 -1.30
C PHE A 393 -6.70 -21.13 -1.62
N ILE A 394 -7.12 -21.44 -2.84
CA ILE A 394 -6.88 -22.71 -3.54
C ILE A 394 -5.76 -22.49 -4.55
N ASN A 395 -4.87 -23.47 -4.69
CA ASN A 395 -3.82 -23.51 -5.70
C ASN A 395 -3.81 -24.87 -6.39
N ALA A 396 -3.68 -24.87 -7.72
CA ALA A 396 -3.35 -26.05 -8.51
C ALA A 396 -2.09 -25.74 -9.32
N ARG A 397 -1.14 -26.67 -9.37
CA ARG A 397 0.15 -26.49 -10.05
C ARG A 397 0.55 -27.69 -10.88
N TYR A 398 1.24 -27.41 -11.98
CA TYR A 398 1.96 -28.38 -12.80
C TYR A 398 3.40 -27.89 -13.00
N GLU A 399 4.36 -28.80 -12.87
CA GLU A 399 5.77 -28.53 -13.13
C GLU A 399 6.40 -29.71 -13.88
N TYR A 400 7.14 -29.40 -14.95
CA TYR A 400 8.07 -30.33 -15.58
C TYR A 400 9.49 -29.95 -15.17
N ASN A 401 10.31 -30.94 -14.80
CA ASN A 401 11.72 -30.74 -14.51
C ASN A 401 12.65 -31.69 -15.26
N ARG A 402 13.89 -31.24 -15.46
CA ARG A 402 14.95 -31.97 -16.14
C ARG A 402 16.23 -31.88 -15.32
N GLU A 403 16.64 -33.02 -14.79
CA GLU A 403 17.85 -33.19 -14.00
C GLU A 403 19.01 -33.66 -14.89
N THR A 404 20.12 -32.92 -14.88
CA THR A 404 21.34 -33.25 -15.63
C THR A 404 22.57 -33.24 -14.70
N PRO A 405 22.77 -34.34 -13.95
CA PRO A 405 23.95 -34.53 -13.11
C PRO A 405 25.07 -35.23 -13.88
N LYS A 406 26.30 -35.19 -13.34
CA LYS A 406 27.45 -35.93 -13.87
C LYS A 406 27.24 -37.45 -13.85
N GLY A 407 26.54 -37.96 -12.82
CA GLY A 407 26.30 -39.38 -12.63
C GLY A 407 25.08 -39.89 -13.38
N LYS A 408 25.31 -40.88 -14.26
CA LYS A 408 24.29 -41.46 -15.14
C LYS A 408 23.06 -42.01 -14.43
N ASN A 409 23.19 -42.49 -13.19
CA ASN A 409 22.07 -43.08 -12.43
C ASN A 409 21.08 -42.01 -11.91
N TRP A 410 21.41 -40.72 -12.01
CA TRP A 410 20.62 -39.61 -11.47
C TRP A 410 20.06 -38.67 -12.55
N GLN A 411 20.32 -38.92 -13.83
CA GLN A 411 19.75 -38.14 -14.93
C GLN A 411 18.31 -38.58 -15.21
N TYR A 412 17.34 -37.66 -15.12
CA TYR A 412 15.91 -37.97 -15.30
C TYR A 412 15.10 -36.78 -15.84
N SER A 413 13.93 -37.07 -16.40
CA SER A 413 12.84 -36.11 -16.59
C SER A 413 11.72 -36.39 -15.59
N GLY A 414 11.17 -35.33 -14.98
CA GLY A 414 10.14 -35.42 -13.95
C GLY A 414 8.91 -34.59 -14.27
N ASN A 415 7.74 -35.07 -13.82
CA ASN A 415 6.46 -34.39 -13.95
C ASN A 415 5.78 -34.34 -12.58
N ARG A 416 5.40 -33.16 -12.12
CA ARG A 416 4.81 -32.91 -10.80
C ARG A 416 3.46 -32.23 -10.96
N ILE A 417 2.42 -32.80 -10.33
CA ILE A 417 1.10 -32.18 -10.18
C ILE A 417 0.88 -31.96 -8.70
N GLY A 418 0.45 -30.76 -8.30
CA GLY A 418 0.19 -30.43 -6.90
C GLY A 418 -1.08 -29.62 -6.70
N PHE A 419 -1.63 -29.75 -5.50
CA PHE A 419 -2.77 -28.98 -4.99
C PHE A 419 -2.44 -28.43 -3.61
N SER A 420 -2.94 -27.24 -3.30
CA SER A 420 -2.89 -26.66 -1.96
C SER A 420 -4.16 -25.85 -1.67
N LEU A 421 -4.63 -25.91 -0.43
CA LEU A 421 -5.74 -25.16 0.12
C LEU A 421 -5.30 -24.53 1.44
N ILE A 422 -5.44 -23.22 1.57
CA ILE A 422 -5.41 -22.50 2.84
C ILE A 422 -6.82 -21.96 3.09
N TYR A 423 -7.45 -22.42 4.17
CA TYR A 423 -8.81 -22.05 4.53
C TYR A 423 -8.89 -21.56 5.98
N PRO A 424 -9.19 -20.26 6.22
CA PRO A 424 -9.48 -19.77 7.56
C PRO A 424 -10.85 -20.30 8.00
N LEU A 425 -10.89 -21.02 9.13
CA LEU A 425 -12.09 -21.71 9.63
C LEU A 425 -13.02 -20.73 10.39
N THR A 426 -13.35 -19.60 9.75
CA THR A 426 -14.10 -18.48 10.34
C THR A 426 -15.51 -18.83 10.81
N LEU A 427 -16.10 -19.92 10.29
CA LEU A 427 -17.36 -20.49 10.78
C LEU A 427 -17.24 -21.11 12.19
N ILE A 428 -16.02 -21.42 12.63
CA ILE A 428 -15.71 -21.99 13.95
C ILE A 428 -15.05 -20.93 14.83
N THR A 429 -14.00 -20.27 14.32
CA THR A 429 -13.29 -19.19 15.01
C THR A 429 -12.40 -18.40 14.05
N GLN A 430 -12.12 -17.13 14.35
CA GLN A 430 -11.19 -16.31 13.56
C GLN A 430 -9.71 -16.70 13.77
N HIS A 431 -9.41 -17.47 14.80
CA HIS A 431 -8.04 -17.84 15.20
C HIS A 431 -7.50 -19.11 14.52
N LEU A 432 -8.32 -19.84 13.76
CA LEU A 432 -7.99 -21.19 13.29
C LEU A 432 -7.87 -21.22 11.76
N THR A 433 -6.75 -21.72 11.25
CA THR A 433 -6.50 -21.89 9.80
C THR A 433 -6.16 -23.34 9.49
N LEU A 434 -6.81 -23.88 8.46
CA LEU A 434 -6.54 -25.21 7.92
C LEU A 434 -5.75 -25.09 6.63
N ASN A 435 -4.59 -25.75 6.58
CA ASN A 435 -3.80 -25.92 5.36
C ASN A 435 -3.85 -27.38 4.94
N LEU A 436 -4.33 -27.66 3.74
CA LEU A 436 -4.26 -28.98 3.10
C LEU A 436 -3.39 -28.89 1.86
N GLY A 437 -2.62 -29.92 1.57
CA GLY A 437 -1.84 -30.02 0.34
C GLY A 437 -1.58 -31.46 -0.06
N GLY A 438 -1.29 -31.64 -1.33
CA GLY A 438 -0.82 -32.92 -1.84
C GLY A 438 -0.21 -32.79 -3.22
N GLU A 439 0.70 -33.70 -3.56
CA GLU A 439 1.31 -33.76 -4.87
C GLU A 439 1.64 -35.19 -5.29
N GLY A 440 1.61 -35.42 -6.61
CA GLY A 440 2.18 -36.58 -7.26
C GLY A 440 3.35 -36.16 -8.12
N TYR A 441 4.50 -36.79 -7.94
CA TYR A 441 5.74 -36.50 -8.66
C TYR A 441 6.31 -37.78 -9.28
N SER A 442 6.24 -37.89 -10.61
CA SER A 442 6.74 -39.05 -11.36
C SER A 442 8.06 -38.72 -12.06
N GLN A 443 9.06 -39.59 -11.89
CA GLN A 443 10.42 -39.44 -12.40
C GLN A 443 10.78 -40.62 -13.31
N SER A 444 11.18 -40.32 -14.54
CA SER A 444 11.67 -41.30 -15.51
C SER A 444 13.17 -41.06 -15.74
N PHE A 445 14.00 -41.97 -15.21
CA PHE A 445 15.45 -41.88 -15.32
C PHE A 445 15.89 -42.31 -16.71
N ASP A 446 16.82 -41.59 -17.33
CA ASP A 446 17.18 -41.78 -18.74
C ASP A 446 17.93 -43.09 -18.98
N ASN A 447 18.88 -43.40 -18.10
CA ASN A 447 19.85 -44.46 -18.25
C ASN A 447 19.42 -45.76 -17.56
N THR A 448 19.92 -46.88 -18.06
CA THR A 448 19.91 -48.14 -17.31
C THR A 448 20.80 -48.00 -16.08
N HIS A 449 20.26 -48.25 -14.90
CA HIS A 449 20.97 -48.13 -13.64
C HIS A 449 22.16 -49.10 -13.59
N THR A 450 23.37 -48.60 -13.33
CA THR A 450 24.60 -49.41 -13.45
C THR A 450 24.65 -50.63 -12.51
N THR A 451 24.18 -50.49 -11.26
CA THR A 451 24.11 -51.62 -10.31
C THR A 451 22.92 -52.58 -10.56
N PHE A 452 21.72 -52.05 -10.83
CA PHE A 452 20.49 -52.86 -10.90
C PHE A 452 20.09 -53.31 -12.30
N LEU A 453 20.83 -52.89 -13.33
CA LEU A 453 20.68 -53.26 -14.74
C LEU A 453 19.27 -53.05 -15.33
N LYS A 454 18.52 -52.09 -14.78
CA LYS A 454 17.18 -51.67 -15.26
C LYS A 454 17.05 -50.15 -15.29
N LYS A 455 16.22 -49.64 -16.19
CA LYS A 455 15.86 -48.22 -16.27
C LYS A 455 14.93 -47.88 -15.09
N ARG A 456 15.30 -46.90 -14.26
CA ARG A 456 14.57 -46.57 -13.02
C ARG A 456 13.34 -45.72 -13.33
N THR A 457 12.25 -46.00 -12.64
CA THR A 457 11.04 -45.17 -12.62
C THR A 457 10.53 -45.08 -11.19
N ASP A 458 10.34 -43.85 -10.71
CA ASP A 458 9.83 -43.58 -9.37
C ASP A 458 8.57 -42.73 -9.48
N THR A 459 7.60 -42.93 -8.59
CA THR A 459 6.50 -42.00 -8.37
C THR A 459 6.33 -41.76 -6.88
N THR A 460 6.43 -40.50 -6.46
CA THR A 460 6.26 -40.07 -5.07
C THR A 460 4.91 -39.37 -4.93
N TYR A 461 4.12 -39.81 -3.96
CA TYR A 461 2.91 -39.14 -3.49
C TYR A 461 3.20 -38.52 -2.13
N THR A 462 2.90 -37.23 -2.00
CA THR A 462 2.99 -36.49 -0.74
C THR A 462 1.59 -35.98 -0.39
N PHE A 463 1.19 -36.11 0.86
CA PHE A 463 0.03 -35.47 1.45
C PHE A 463 0.44 -34.72 2.70
N ASN A 464 -0.08 -33.51 2.89
CA ASN A 464 0.17 -32.69 4.07
C ASN A 464 -1.11 -32.03 4.58
N THR A 465 -1.30 -32.04 5.89
CA THR A 465 -2.33 -31.27 6.59
C THR A 465 -1.69 -30.52 7.75
N MET A 466 -2.05 -29.26 7.95
CA MET A 466 -1.63 -28.46 9.09
C MET A 466 -2.80 -27.65 9.62
N LEU A 467 -2.95 -27.65 10.94
CA LEU A 467 -3.88 -26.81 11.68
C LEU A 467 -3.07 -25.77 12.45
N SER A 468 -3.34 -24.50 12.21
CA SER A 468 -2.71 -23.37 12.90
C SER A 468 -3.72 -22.66 13.78
N TYR A 469 -3.37 -22.39 15.04
CA TYR A 469 -4.15 -21.62 16.00
C TYR A 469 -3.37 -20.39 16.47
N THR A 470 -3.85 -19.20 16.12
CA THR A 470 -3.24 -17.91 16.46
C THR A 470 -3.63 -17.50 17.88
N ILE A 471 -2.70 -17.57 18.83
CA ILE A 471 -2.93 -17.20 20.24
C ILE A 471 -2.93 -15.68 20.41
N TYR A 472 -1.94 -15.04 19.79
CA TYR A 472 -1.73 -13.61 19.72
C TYR A 472 -1.51 -13.25 18.25
N ASP A 473 -1.75 -12.00 17.83
CA ASP A 473 -1.61 -11.54 16.43
C ASP A 473 -0.33 -12.01 15.72
N ASP A 474 0.73 -12.20 16.49
CA ASP A 474 2.10 -12.46 16.08
C ASP A 474 2.60 -13.87 16.50
N ILE A 475 1.76 -14.77 17.05
CA ILE A 475 2.16 -16.12 17.53
C ILE A 475 1.10 -17.20 17.22
N ASP A 476 1.53 -18.27 16.54
CA ASP A 476 0.70 -19.44 16.19
C ASP A 476 1.22 -20.75 16.84
N ILE A 477 0.30 -21.56 17.36
CA ILE A 477 0.54 -23.00 17.57
C ILE A 477 0.21 -23.73 16.27
N GLN A 478 1.05 -24.68 15.87
CA GLN A 478 0.90 -25.47 14.65
C GLN A 478 0.91 -26.96 14.99
N LEU A 479 -0.06 -27.71 14.45
CA LEU A 479 -0.07 -29.18 14.42
C LEU A 479 -0.13 -29.62 12.96
N GLN A 480 0.85 -30.41 12.53
CA GLN A 480 0.98 -30.88 11.15
C GLN A 480 1.10 -32.41 11.10
N TYR A 481 0.46 -33.01 10.11
CA TYR A 481 0.70 -34.38 9.69
C TYR A 481 1.09 -34.40 8.21
N ALA A 482 2.08 -35.21 7.88
CA ALA A 482 2.51 -35.43 6.51
C ALA A 482 2.75 -36.93 6.24
N TYR A 483 2.27 -37.39 5.10
CA TYR A 483 2.45 -38.76 4.61
C TYR A 483 3.16 -38.71 3.26
N ILE A 484 4.19 -39.54 3.09
CA ILE A 484 4.94 -39.68 1.85
C ILE A 484 5.00 -41.16 1.49
N ARG A 485 4.69 -41.48 0.23
CA ARG A 485 4.87 -42.79 -0.38
C ARG A 485 5.65 -42.65 -1.67
N THR A 486 6.78 -43.34 -1.80
CA THR A 486 7.51 -43.48 -3.05
C THR A 486 7.38 -44.92 -3.54
N ASP A 487 6.71 -45.11 -4.67
CA ASP A 487 6.71 -46.36 -5.43
C ASP A 487 7.87 -46.31 -6.43
N SER A 488 8.76 -47.30 -6.42
CA SER A 488 9.87 -47.40 -7.39
C SER A 488 9.94 -48.81 -7.97
N ASN A 489 10.30 -48.91 -9.25
CA ASN A 489 10.60 -50.21 -9.88
C ASN A 489 11.93 -50.82 -9.40
N ILE A 490 12.70 -50.11 -8.56
CA ILE A 490 13.86 -50.62 -7.83
C ILE A 490 13.57 -50.50 -6.33
N SER A 491 13.42 -51.63 -5.64
CA SER A 491 12.92 -51.69 -4.26
C SER A 491 13.69 -50.82 -3.26
N VAL A 492 15.00 -50.64 -3.43
CA VAL A 492 15.85 -49.81 -2.55
C VAL A 492 15.49 -48.32 -2.56
N TYR A 493 14.74 -47.83 -3.56
CA TYR A 493 14.25 -46.45 -3.61
C TYR A 493 12.77 -46.31 -3.24
N GLY A 494 12.08 -47.43 -3.02
CA GLY A 494 10.68 -47.43 -2.56
C GLY A 494 10.60 -47.31 -1.04
N TYR A 495 9.69 -46.47 -0.54
CA TYR A 495 9.47 -46.29 0.90
C TYR A 495 8.11 -45.68 1.21
N ASN A 496 7.66 -45.82 2.46
CA ASN A 496 6.60 -45.02 3.06
C ASN A 496 7.16 -44.27 4.27
N LYS A 497 6.57 -43.13 4.61
CA LYS A 497 6.97 -42.28 5.72
C LYS A 497 5.78 -41.48 6.25
N ASN A 498 5.60 -41.46 7.57
CA ASN A 498 4.64 -40.66 8.31
C ASN A 498 5.39 -39.70 9.23
N MET A 499 5.01 -38.42 9.20
CA MET A 499 5.54 -37.39 10.08
C MET A 499 4.40 -36.71 10.84
N VAL A 500 4.56 -36.57 12.16
CA VAL A 500 3.73 -35.72 13.00
C VAL A 500 4.60 -34.62 13.58
N THR A 501 4.30 -33.37 13.23
CA THR A 501 5.01 -32.18 13.75
C THR A 501 4.08 -31.37 14.62
N MET A 502 4.56 -30.89 15.77
CA MET A 502 3.87 -29.86 16.56
C MET A 502 4.86 -28.76 16.94
N GLY A 503 4.40 -27.52 17.09
CA GLY A 503 5.25 -26.46 17.60
C GLY A 503 4.63 -25.08 17.61
N VAL A 504 5.47 -24.08 17.77
CA VAL A 504 5.10 -22.67 17.84
C VAL A 504 5.91 -21.87 16.82
N GLU A 505 5.26 -20.95 16.13
CA GLU A 505 5.88 -19.99 15.22
C GLU A 505 5.49 -18.55 15.62
N GLY A 506 6.49 -17.68 15.75
CA GLY A 506 6.31 -16.25 16.03
C GLY A 506 6.69 -15.39 14.83
N ARG A 507 5.93 -14.32 14.56
CA ARG A 507 6.02 -13.44 13.37
C ARG A 507 6.09 -11.96 13.81
N PHE A 508 7.21 -11.26 13.57
CA PHE A 508 7.53 -9.93 14.16
C PHE A 508 7.92 -8.86 13.13
#